data_AF-V5G668-F1
#
_entry.id   AF-V5G668-F1
#
_cell.length_a   1.000
_cell.length_b   1.000
_cell.length_c   1.000
_cell.angle_alpha   90.00
_cell.angle_beta   90.00
_cell.angle_gamma   90.00
#
_symmetry.space_group_name_H-M   'P 1'
#
loop_
_entity.id
_entity.type
_entity.pdbx_description
1 polymer ?
#
loop_
_entity_poly.entity_id
_entity_poly.type
_entity_poly.pdbx_seq_one_letter_code
_entity_poly.pdbx_strand_id
1 'polypeptide(L)'
;MVIIGSCLSPEKKDNKIAQMWFDVVEEIVFDDEWLEEDYTPSTWARNPAGDLKRLRSLQAAYFVCLFQNWEGSESSKQRIRRHRYNTLIAIARDLQPAFIIHVDEIIDDHSFQWVSFIQMEEEIRTLSYIFLLDGGFVIFNNMPPRMVVSELEMGLTCPDECFQALSASECLKALKRWAGKVPNFYQFSIASVLETMFQRDLSVEKKELYAHFGILNLFIIVTALHTLVFQLQNAMAPPEAFQRIENALLNWKEVWVYRKTVLCYSDDMEDTNSVAEMWKRVGFMKDAYEFWLLCCLVLERIRPNEHEKCTPAIPGRAFQKFDQTDMKQVNDLMKQFETVTLTDR
;
A
#
# COMPACT_ATOMS: atom_id res chain seq x y z
N MET A 1 -16.13 11.64 2.43
CA MET A 1 -15.16 12.76 2.41
C MET A 1 -15.26 13.64 3.66
N VAL A 2 -16.42 14.19 4.00
CA VAL A 2 -16.58 15.08 5.18
C VAL A 2 -16.07 14.45 6.48
N ILE A 3 -16.45 13.20 6.76
CA ILE A 3 -16.00 12.48 7.98
C ILE A 3 -14.48 12.40 8.08
N ILE A 4 -13.79 12.02 6.99
CA ILE A 4 -12.32 11.93 6.98
C ILE A 4 -11.68 13.30 7.17
N GLY A 5 -12.19 14.33 6.48
CA GLY A 5 -11.71 15.70 6.68
C GLY A 5 -11.87 16.15 8.14
N SER A 6 -12.99 15.80 8.78
CA SER A 6 -13.22 16.08 10.20
C SER A 6 -12.32 15.27 11.13
N CYS A 7 -11.91 14.03 10.79
CA CYS A 7 -10.92 13.29 11.57
C CYS A 7 -9.54 13.94 11.55
N LEU A 8 -9.15 14.52 10.41
CA LEU A 8 -7.85 15.16 10.18
C LEU A 8 -7.87 16.66 10.51
N SER A 9 -9.00 17.20 10.98
CA SER A 9 -9.12 18.59 11.37
C SER A 9 -8.22 18.90 12.56
N PRO A 10 -7.56 20.07 12.60
CA PRO A 10 -6.88 20.53 13.80
C PRO A 10 -7.87 20.85 14.94
N GLU A 11 -9.15 21.06 14.63
CA GLU A 11 -10.17 21.35 15.63
C GLU A 11 -10.75 20.09 16.26
N LYS A 12 -10.41 19.83 17.53
CA LYS A 12 -10.91 18.66 18.29
C LYS A 12 -12.44 18.52 18.32
N LYS A 13 -13.18 19.60 18.09
CA LYS A 13 -14.64 19.59 18.01
C LYS A 13 -15.11 18.82 16.77
N ASP A 14 -14.46 19.03 15.63
CA ASP A 14 -14.78 18.33 14.38
C ASP A 14 -14.53 16.83 14.53
N ASN A 15 -13.41 16.45 15.15
CA ASN A 15 -13.07 15.04 15.39
C ASN A 15 -14.15 14.36 16.26
N LYS A 16 -14.62 15.04 17.32
CA LYS A 16 -15.70 14.54 18.17
C LYS A 16 -17.03 14.41 17.42
N ILE A 17 -17.36 15.37 16.57
CA ILE A 17 -18.57 15.30 15.73
C ILE A 17 -18.45 14.11 14.77
N ALA A 18 -17.29 13.94 14.11
CA ALA A 18 -17.05 12.83 13.19
C ALA A 18 -17.27 11.47 13.88
N GLN A 19 -16.75 11.29 15.10
CA GLN A 19 -16.92 10.07 15.89
C GLN A 19 -18.39 9.72 16.13
N MET A 20 -19.29 10.70 16.28
CA MET A 20 -20.73 10.45 16.43
C MET A 20 -21.38 9.87 15.17
N TRP A 21 -20.76 10.07 14.01
CA TRP A 21 -21.27 9.65 12.71
C TRP A 21 -20.64 8.37 12.17
N PHE A 22 -19.55 7.89 12.77
CA PHE A 22 -18.78 6.76 12.24
C PHE A 22 -19.63 5.52 11.96
N ASP A 23 -20.37 5.03 12.95
CA ASP A 23 -21.16 3.80 12.79
C ASP A 23 -22.34 4.02 11.82
N VAL A 24 -22.97 5.20 11.84
CA VAL A 24 -24.07 5.51 10.90
C VAL A 24 -23.58 5.56 9.45
N VAL A 25 -22.44 6.20 9.21
CA VAL A 25 -21.84 6.30 7.87
C VAL A 25 -21.31 4.94 7.43
N GLU A 26 -20.78 4.13 8.34
CA GLU A 26 -20.44 2.74 8.04
C GLU A 26 -21.66 1.97 7.54
N GLU A 27 -22.77 1.97 8.27
CA GLU A 27 -23.97 1.24 7.84
C GLU A 27 -24.50 1.77 6.49
N ILE A 28 -24.58 3.09 6.29
CA ILE A 28 -25.04 3.68 5.03
C ILE A 28 -24.18 3.22 3.84
N VAL A 29 -22.86 3.23 4.00
CA VAL A 29 -21.94 2.86 2.91
C VAL A 29 -22.01 1.37 2.64
N PHE A 30 -22.09 0.53 3.67
CA PHE A 30 -22.12 -0.92 3.50
C PHE A 30 -23.50 -1.51 3.16
N ASP A 31 -24.55 -0.70 3.18
CA ASP A 31 -25.89 -1.02 2.66
C ASP A 31 -26.06 -0.59 1.18
N ASP A 32 -24.98 -0.11 0.54
CA ASP A 32 -24.98 0.29 -0.86
C ASP A 32 -25.10 -0.93 -1.79
N GLU A 33 -26.10 -0.91 -2.69
CA GLU A 33 -26.36 -1.94 -3.71
C GLU A 33 -25.13 -2.27 -4.56
N TRP A 34 -24.22 -1.31 -4.77
CA TRP A 34 -23.02 -1.51 -5.57
C TRP A 34 -21.94 -2.32 -4.86
N LEU A 35 -22.10 -2.59 -3.55
CA LEU A 35 -21.23 -3.45 -2.74
C LEU A 35 -21.76 -4.88 -2.56
N GLU A 36 -22.92 -5.21 -3.12
CA GLU A 36 -23.47 -6.57 -3.03
C GLU A 36 -22.58 -7.59 -3.78
N GLU A 37 -22.38 -8.75 -3.16
CA GLU A 37 -21.55 -9.85 -3.69
C GLU A 37 -22.19 -10.54 -4.90
N ASP A 38 -23.51 -10.50 -5.04
CA ASP A 38 -24.27 -11.14 -6.14
C ASP A 38 -24.15 -10.41 -7.50
N TYR A 39 -23.14 -9.55 -7.66
CA TYR A 39 -22.83 -8.88 -8.92
C TYR A 39 -22.32 -9.87 -9.97
N THR A 40 -23.24 -10.54 -10.67
CA THR A 40 -22.84 -11.33 -11.83
C THR A 40 -22.63 -10.39 -13.03
N PRO A 41 -21.52 -10.53 -13.79
CA PRO A 41 -21.31 -9.78 -15.04
C PRO A 41 -22.45 -9.96 -16.06
N SER A 42 -23.22 -11.05 -15.91
CA SER A 42 -24.41 -11.37 -16.71
C SER A 42 -25.66 -10.59 -16.34
N THR A 43 -25.83 -10.15 -15.09
CA THR A 43 -27.03 -9.39 -14.69
C THR A 43 -27.06 -7.98 -15.27
N TRP A 44 -25.88 -7.40 -15.55
CA TRP A 44 -25.74 -6.07 -16.13
C TRP A 44 -24.44 -6.03 -16.94
N ALA A 45 -24.51 -6.45 -18.21
CA ALA A 45 -23.37 -6.47 -19.13
C ALA A 45 -22.44 -5.27 -18.91
N ARG A 46 -21.15 -5.51 -18.55
CA ARG A 46 -20.09 -4.50 -18.24
C ARG A 46 -20.45 -3.12 -18.78
N ASN A 47 -21.19 -2.37 -17.97
CA ASN A 47 -21.62 -1.03 -18.31
C ASN A 47 -20.56 -0.12 -17.71
N PRO A 48 -19.80 0.66 -18.50
CA PRO A 48 -18.79 1.57 -17.96
C PRO A 48 -19.34 2.51 -16.88
N ALA A 49 -20.63 2.87 -16.96
CA ALA A 49 -21.29 3.67 -15.93
C ALA A 49 -21.55 2.90 -14.62
N GLY A 50 -21.73 1.57 -14.69
CA GLY A 50 -21.86 0.69 -13.53
C GLY A 50 -20.51 0.44 -12.86
N ASP A 51 -19.46 0.18 -13.65
CA ASP A 51 -18.10 -0.03 -13.14
C ASP A 51 -17.59 1.20 -12.38
N LEU A 52 -17.83 2.41 -12.90
CA LEU A 52 -17.50 3.66 -12.20
C LEU A 52 -18.28 3.84 -10.89
N LYS A 53 -19.56 3.46 -10.83
CA LYS A 53 -20.35 3.53 -9.60
C LYS A 53 -19.82 2.52 -8.58
N ARG A 54 -19.54 1.29 -9.00
CA ARG A 54 -18.94 0.24 -8.16
C ARG A 54 -17.59 0.67 -7.61
N LEU A 55 -16.73 1.28 -8.42
CA LEU A 55 -15.46 1.85 -7.97
C LEU A 55 -15.66 2.94 -6.90
N ARG A 56 -16.63 3.85 -7.09
CA ARG A 56 -16.92 4.91 -6.11
C ARG A 56 -17.47 4.36 -4.79
N SER A 57 -18.35 3.37 -4.85
CA SER A 57 -18.85 2.69 -3.64
C SER A 57 -17.71 1.95 -2.94
N LEU A 58 -16.82 1.28 -3.70
CA LEU A 58 -15.62 0.66 -3.16
C LEU A 58 -14.69 1.69 -2.47
N GLN A 59 -14.44 2.83 -3.11
CA GLN A 59 -13.66 3.93 -2.52
C GLN A 59 -14.31 4.43 -1.23
N ALA A 60 -15.63 4.62 -1.21
CA ALA A 60 -16.35 5.02 0.00
C ALA A 60 -16.19 3.98 1.13
N ALA A 61 -16.32 2.69 0.81
CA ALA A 61 -16.15 1.60 1.76
C ALA A 61 -14.70 1.49 2.26
N TYR A 62 -13.71 1.69 1.39
CA TYR A 62 -12.30 1.83 1.76
C TYR A 62 -12.08 2.95 2.78
N PHE A 63 -12.65 4.13 2.52
CA PHE A 63 -12.55 5.26 3.43
C PHE A 63 -13.19 4.98 4.79
N VAL A 64 -14.33 4.30 4.83
CA VAL A 64 -14.95 3.83 6.08
C VAL A 64 -14.04 2.88 6.84
N CYS A 65 -13.52 1.85 6.18
CA CYS A 65 -12.58 0.91 6.78
C CYS A 65 -11.34 1.64 7.34
N LEU A 66 -10.83 2.63 6.59
CA LEU A 66 -9.66 3.41 7.00
C LEU A 66 -9.93 4.19 8.29
N PHE A 67 -10.95 5.08 8.32
CA PHE A 67 -11.15 5.91 9.52
C PHE A 67 -11.63 5.10 10.73
N GLN A 68 -12.46 4.06 10.54
CA GLN A 68 -12.90 3.20 11.65
C GLN A 68 -11.73 2.37 12.21
N ASN A 69 -10.76 1.98 11.38
CA ASN A 69 -9.57 1.25 11.86
C ASN A 69 -8.68 2.12 12.77
N TRP A 70 -8.53 3.40 12.46
CA TRP A 70 -7.62 4.30 13.19
C TRP A 70 -8.31 5.05 14.32
N GLU A 71 -9.49 5.62 14.06
CA GLU A 71 -10.21 6.52 14.97
C GLU A 71 -11.43 5.87 15.65
N GLY A 72 -11.84 4.69 15.17
CA GLY A 72 -13.04 4.00 15.66
C GLY A 72 -12.87 3.41 17.06
N SER A 73 -14.00 2.96 17.63
CA SER A 73 -13.99 2.20 18.87
C SER A 73 -13.26 0.86 18.70
N GLU A 74 -12.80 0.25 19.79
CA GLU A 74 -12.15 -1.07 19.74
C GLU A 74 -13.04 -2.14 19.08
N SER A 75 -14.35 -2.09 19.33
CA SER A 75 -15.35 -2.92 18.64
C SER A 75 -15.45 -2.62 17.15
N SER A 76 -15.44 -1.34 16.75
CA SER A 76 -15.50 -0.93 15.34
C SER A 76 -14.24 -1.39 14.59
N LYS A 77 -13.06 -1.21 15.19
CA LYS A 77 -11.78 -1.70 14.63
C LYS A 77 -11.80 -3.21 14.35
N GLN A 78 -12.28 -4.00 15.31
CA GLN A 78 -12.42 -5.45 15.12
C GLN A 78 -13.47 -5.79 14.07
N ARG A 79 -14.61 -5.09 14.05
CA ARG A 79 -15.67 -5.28 13.06
C ARG A 79 -15.19 -5.02 11.65
N ILE A 80 -14.44 -3.92 11.44
CA ILE A 80 -13.81 -3.61 10.16
C ILE A 80 -12.91 -4.76 9.70
N ARG A 81 -11.92 -5.14 10.51
CA ARG A 81 -10.95 -6.16 10.13
C ARG A 81 -11.58 -7.53 9.90
N ARG A 82 -12.57 -7.92 10.70
CA ARG A 82 -13.14 -9.28 10.65
C ARG A 82 -14.27 -9.43 9.63
N HIS A 83 -15.03 -8.37 9.35
CA HIS A 83 -16.25 -8.45 8.56
C HIS A 83 -16.20 -7.52 7.35
N ARG A 84 -16.28 -6.20 7.58
CA ARG A 84 -16.48 -5.20 6.52
C ARG A 84 -15.38 -5.24 5.46
N TYR A 85 -14.14 -5.45 5.89
CA TYR A 85 -13.01 -5.49 4.98
C TYR A 85 -13.05 -6.68 3.99
N ASN A 86 -13.72 -7.78 4.33
CA ASN A 86 -13.85 -8.91 3.40
C ASN A 86 -14.66 -8.52 2.16
N THR A 87 -15.69 -7.68 2.31
CA THR A 87 -16.47 -7.13 1.19
C THR A 87 -15.59 -6.31 0.25
N LEU A 88 -14.69 -5.47 0.79
CA LEU A 88 -13.75 -4.71 -0.04
C LEU A 88 -12.85 -5.63 -0.85
N ILE A 89 -12.33 -6.69 -0.23
CA ILE A 89 -11.47 -7.67 -0.92
C ILE A 89 -12.23 -8.38 -2.04
N ALA A 90 -13.48 -8.78 -1.80
CA ALA A 90 -14.29 -9.45 -2.82
C ALA A 90 -14.49 -8.55 -4.04
N ILE A 91 -14.92 -7.30 -3.80
CA ILE A 91 -15.20 -6.34 -4.88
C ILE A 91 -13.91 -5.91 -5.59
N ALA A 92 -12.80 -5.73 -4.87
CA ALA A 92 -11.51 -5.40 -5.47
C ALA A 92 -11.09 -6.47 -6.49
N ARG A 93 -11.29 -7.75 -6.17
CA ARG A 93 -11.02 -8.88 -7.08
C ARG A 93 -11.95 -8.92 -8.28
N ASP A 94 -13.21 -8.52 -8.12
CA ASP A 94 -14.17 -8.42 -9.22
C ASP A 94 -13.81 -7.31 -10.22
N LEU A 95 -13.18 -6.23 -9.74
CA LEU A 95 -12.73 -5.10 -10.57
C LEU A 95 -11.36 -5.34 -11.22
N GLN A 96 -10.57 -6.27 -10.68
CA GLN A 96 -9.25 -6.69 -11.17
C GLN A 96 -9.14 -7.29 -12.61
N PRO A 97 -10.19 -7.76 -13.33
CA PRO A 97 -10.05 -8.51 -14.59
C PRO A 97 -9.53 -7.78 -15.85
N ALA A 98 -8.81 -6.67 -15.78
CA ALA A 98 -8.15 -6.11 -16.97
C ALA A 98 -6.73 -5.66 -16.60
N PHE A 99 -5.74 -6.17 -17.33
CA PHE A 99 -4.38 -5.67 -17.32
C PHE A 99 -4.42 -4.18 -17.65
N ILE A 100 -4.44 -3.35 -16.63
CA ILE A 100 -4.35 -1.90 -16.75
C ILE A 100 -2.88 -1.57 -17.04
N ILE A 101 -2.50 -1.83 -18.28
CA ILE A 101 -1.21 -1.46 -18.84
C ILE A 101 -1.46 -0.10 -19.49
N HIS A 102 -0.78 0.94 -19.00
CA HIS A 102 -0.80 2.25 -19.64
C HIS A 102 -0.33 2.11 -21.08
N VAL A 103 -1.25 2.04 -22.05
CA VAL A 103 -0.89 1.85 -23.45
C VAL A 103 0.00 3.01 -23.89
N ASP A 104 1.13 2.72 -24.55
CA ASP A 104 2.08 3.71 -25.09
C ASP A 104 1.42 4.82 -25.93
N GLU A 105 0.22 4.54 -26.47
CA GLU A 105 -0.65 5.45 -27.22
C GLU A 105 -1.11 6.67 -26.42
N ILE A 106 -0.91 6.71 -25.08
CA ILE A 106 -1.37 7.79 -24.19
C ILE A 106 -0.50 9.06 -24.30
N ILE A 107 0.72 9.00 -24.84
CA ILE A 107 1.71 10.11 -24.75
C ILE A 107 1.88 10.90 -26.06
N ASP A 108 0.85 10.97 -26.90
CA ASP A 108 0.79 11.92 -28.01
C ASP A 108 0.00 13.19 -27.62
N ASP A 109 0.52 14.37 -27.99
CA ASP A 109 -0.04 15.67 -27.64
C ASP A 109 -1.45 15.88 -28.19
N HIS A 110 -1.81 15.18 -29.26
CA HIS A 110 -3.08 15.33 -29.94
C HIS A 110 -4.13 14.29 -29.53
N SER A 111 -3.73 13.21 -28.85
CA SER A 111 -4.61 12.07 -28.53
C SER A 111 -4.74 11.77 -27.05
N PHE A 112 -4.00 12.46 -26.16
CA PHE A 112 -4.07 12.24 -24.71
C PHE A 112 -5.49 12.36 -24.14
N GLN A 113 -6.08 11.21 -23.79
CA GLN A 113 -7.41 11.11 -23.17
C GLN A 113 -7.27 11.25 -21.64
N TRP A 114 -7.20 12.49 -21.16
CA TRP A 114 -6.97 12.78 -19.74
C TRP A 114 -8.00 12.13 -18.81
N VAL A 115 -9.29 12.15 -19.17
CA VAL A 115 -10.36 11.55 -18.35
C VAL A 115 -10.17 10.04 -18.21
N SER A 116 -9.90 9.34 -19.32
CA SER A 116 -9.65 7.90 -19.31
C SER A 116 -8.40 7.54 -18.52
N PHE A 117 -7.34 8.36 -18.64
CA PHE A 117 -6.12 8.19 -17.86
C PHE A 117 -6.39 8.34 -16.35
N ILE A 118 -7.14 9.36 -15.93
CA ILE A 118 -7.45 9.56 -14.51
C ILE A 118 -8.33 8.44 -13.97
N GLN A 119 -9.35 7.99 -14.71
CA GLN A 119 -10.18 6.84 -14.29
C GLN A 119 -9.34 5.58 -14.08
N MET A 120 -8.42 5.33 -15.02
CA MET A 120 -7.48 4.23 -14.93
C MET A 120 -6.57 4.33 -13.69
N GLU A 121 -6.00 5.50 -13.46
CA GLU A 121 -5.12 5.76 -12.31
C GLU A 121 -5.89 5.69 -10.97
N GLU A 122 -7.16 6.14 -10.94
CA GLU A 122 -8.05 6.00 -9.78
C GLU A 122 -8.26 4.54 -9.40
N GLU A 123 -8.45 3.65 -10.38
CA GLU A 123 -8.57 2.21 -10.16
C GLU A 123 -7.28 1.60 -9.60
N ILE A 124 -6.14 1.83 -10.25
CA ILE A 124 -4.83 1.34 -9.81
C ILE A 124 -4.55 1.79 -8.37
N ARG A 125 -4.74 3.08 -8.08
CA ARG A 125 -4.50 3.64 -6.74
C ARG A 125 -5.47 3.08 -5.72
N THR A 126 -6.75 2.92 -6.06
CA THR A 126 -7.74 2.35 -5.14
C THR A 126 -7.36 0.93 -4.73
N LEU A 127 -7.02 0.07 -5.70
CA LEU A 127 -6.58 -1.30 -5.43
C LEU A 127 -5.27 -1.34 -4.62
N SER A 128 -4.33 -0.45 -4.96
CA SER A 128 -3.08 -0.29 -4.21
C SER A 128 -3.33 0.09 -2.75
N TYR A 129 -4.24 1.04 -2.50
CA TYR A 129 -4.60 1.47 -1.15
C TYR A 129 -5.33 0.41 -0.35
N ILE A 130 -6.19 -0.38 -0.99
CA ILE A 130 -6.80 -1.56 -0.36
C ILE A 130 -5.69 -2.51 0.09
N PHE A 131 -4.75 -2.86 -0.78
CA PHE A 131 -3.61 -3.71 -0.41
C PHE A 131 -2.78 -3.12 0.75
N LEU A 132 -2.51 -1.82 0.73
CA LEU A 132 -1.78 -1.15 1.82
C LEU A 132 -2.51 -1.26 3.17
N LEU A 133 -3.85 -1.17 3.17
CA LEU A 133 -4.64 -1.35 4.39
C LEU A 133 -4.62 -2.81 4.88
N ASP A 134 -4.66 -3.80 3.98
CA ASP A 134 -4.47 -5.22 4.34
C ASP A 134 -3.09 -5.44 4.98
N GLY A 135 -2.04 -4.91 4.34
CA GLY A 135 -0.68 -4.91 4.87
C GLY A 135 -0.57 -4.21 6.21
N GLY A 136 -1.31 -3.11 6.43
CA GLY A 136 -1.45 -2.48 7.74
C GLY A 136 -1.98 -3.43 8.80
N PHE A 137 -2.97 -4.27 8.48
CA PHE A 137 -3.47 -5.29 9.43
C PHE A 137 -2.42 -6.38 9.72
N VAL A 138 -1.60 -6.73 8.74
CA VAL A 138 -0.46 -7.64 8.95
C VAL A 138 0.53 -7.01 9.92
N ILE A 139 0.97 -5.79 9.65
CA ILE A 139 2.02 -5.09 10.40
C ILE A 139 1.57 -4.80 11.83
N PHE A 140 0.38 -4.21 12.00
CA PHE A 140 -0.05 -3.64 13.28
C PHE A 140 -0.91 -4.58 14.12
N ASN A 141 -1.61 -5.51 13.48
CA ASN A 141 -2.55 -6.41 14.16
C ASN A 141 -2.11 -7.88 14.06
N ASN A 142 -0.97 -8.17 13.41
CA ASN A 142 -0.47 -9.52 13.17
C ASN A 142 -1.55 -10.41 12.56
N MET A 143 -2.32 -9.88 11.61
CA MET A 143 -3.37 -10.62 10.90
C MET A 143 -2.81 -11.31 9.66
N PRO A 144 -3.36 -12.46 9.24
CA PRO A 144 -3.05 -13.01 7.92
C PRO A 144 -3.43 -12.02 6.80
N PRO A 145 -2.57 -11.85 5.78
CA PRO A 145 -2.93 -11.08 4.60
C PRO A 145 -4.10 -11.75 3.87
N ARG A 146 -5.07 -10.97 3.43
CA ARG A 146 -6.21 -11.42 2.59
C ARG A 146 -5.91 -11.30 1.11
N MET A 147 -5.00 -10.40 0.72
CA MET A 147 -4.47 -10.30 -0.64
C MET A 147 -3.07 -10.87 -0.70
N VAL A 148 -2.80 -11.74 -1.67
CA VAL A 148 -1.44 -12.24 -1.90
C VAL A 148 -0.69 -11.32 -2.86
N VAL A 149 0.65 -11.30 -2.75
CA VAL A 149 1.50 -10.43 -3.59
C VAL A 149 1.33 -10.70 -5.09
N SER A 150 1.06 -11.94 -5.50
CA SER A 150 0.80 -12.29 -6.90
C SER A 150 -0.53 -11.73 -7.44
N GLU A 151 -1.38 -11.16 -6.60
CA GLU A 151 -2.55 -10.39 -7.06
C GLU A 151 -2.16 -8.96 -7.47
N LEU A 152 -0.95 -8.49 -7.15
CA LEU A 152 -0.51 -7.12 -7.44
C LEU A 152 -0.01 -6.95 -8.88
N GLU A 153 -0.86 -7.35 -9.84
CA GLU A 153 -0.61 -7.29 -11.28
C GLU A 153 -1.02 -5.96 -11.92
N MET A 154 -1.59 -5.04 -11.13
CA MET A 154 -1.86 -3.68 -11.59
C MET A 154 -0.55 -2.97 -11.97
N GLY A 155 -0.64 -2.05 -12.94
CA GLY A 155 0.47 -1.19 -13.32
C GLY A 155 0.98 -0.34 -12.16
N LEU A 156 2.20 0.19 -12.31
CA LEU A 156 2.75 1.15 -11.36
C LEU A 156 1.88 2.42 -11.29
N THR A 157 1.68 2.98 -10.10
CA THR A 157 1.05 4.30 -9.99
C THR A 157 1.95 5.35 -10.61
N CYS A 158 1.40 6.27 -11.39
CA CYS A 158 2.17 7.42 -11.86
C CYS A 158 2.59 8.33 -10.69
N PRO A 159 3.58 9.23 -10.86
CA PRO A 159 3.91 10.22 -9.85
C PRO A 159 2.70 11.08 -9.47
N ASP A 160 2.60 11.47 -8.20
CA ASP A 160 1.48 12.28 -7.70
C ASP A 160 1.27 13.58 -8.49
N GLU A 161 2.34 14.18 -9.01
CA GLU A 161 2.26 15.37 -9.86
C GLU A 161 1.40 15.16 -11.12
N CYS A 162 1.34 13.93 -11.65
CA CYS A 162 0.50 13.59 -12.80
C CYS A 162 -0.97 13.48 -12.37
N PHE A 163 -1.22 12.76 -11.27
CA PHE A 163 -2.57 12.52 -10.76
C PHE A 163 -3.22 13.79 -10.16
N GLN A 164 -2.41 14.66 -9.53
CA GLN A 164 -2.84 15.90 -8.89
C GLN A 164 -2.89 17.10 -9.85
N ALA A 165 -2.56 16.90 -11.13
CA ALA A 165 -2.60 17.95 -12.14
C ALA A 165 -4.01 18.54 -12.28
N LEU A 166 -4.11 19.86 -12.46
CA LEU A 166 -5.40 20.55 -12.57
C LEU A 166 -5.86 20.73 -14.02
N SER A 167 -5.05 20.28 -14.98
CA SER A 167 -5.39 20.28 -16.40
C SER A 167 -4.73 19.12 -17.13
N ALA A 168 -5.32 18.74 -18.27
CA ALA A 168 -4.77 17.74 -19.18
C ALA A 168 -3.32 18.06 -19.61
N SER A 169 -3.03 19.35 -19.86
CA SER A 169 -1.70 19.79 -20.29
C SER A 169 -0.64 19.63 -19.19
N GLU A 170 -0.99 19.98 -17.94
CA GLU A 170 -0.11 19.76 -16.79
C GLU A 170 0.15 18.28 -16.56
N CYS A 171 -0.91 17.46 -16.61
CA CYS A 171 -0.81 16.00 -16.47
C CYS A 171 0.10 15.40 -17.55
N LEU A 172 -0.13 15.74 -18.82
CA LEU A 172 0.66 15.22 -19.94
C LEU A 172 2.13 15.64 -19.84
N LYS A 173 2.40 16.88 -19.44
CA LYS A 173 3.77 17.38 -19.22
C LYS A 173 4.47 16.59 -18.11
N ALA A 174 3.80 16.36 -16.99
CA ALA A 174 4.35 15.59 -15.88
C ALA A 174 4.59 14.13 -16.29
N LEU A 175 3.63 13.53 -17.00
CA LEU A 175 3.71 12.16 -17.51
C LEU A 175 4.87 11.98 -18.49
N LYS A 176 5.03 12.89 -19.47
CA LYS A 176 6.18 12.88 -20.41
C LYS A 176 7.52 12.95 -19.70
N ARG A 177 7.63 13.80 -18.68
CA ARG A 177 8.85 13.93 -17.87
C ARG A 177 9.17 12.64 -17.12
N TRP A 178 8.15 11.96 -16.60
CA TRP A 178 8.33 10.68 -15.91
C TRP A 178 8.66 9.54 -16.88
N ALA A 179 7.93 9.42 -17.99
CA ALA A 179 8.17 8.41 -19.02
C ALA A 179 9.57 8.51 -19.65
N GLY A 180 10.15 9.72 -19.72
CA GLY A 180 11.54 9.91 -20.14
C GLY A 180 12.58 9.32 -19.16
N LYS A 181 12.22 9.11 -17.90
CA LYS A 181 13.06 8.49 -16.85
C LYS A 181 12.72 7.02 -16.64
N VAL A 182 11.45 6.65 -16.88
CA VAL A 182 10.93 5.29 -16.77
C VAL A 182 10.38 4.85 -18.12
N PRO A 183 11.26 4.50 -19.08
CA PRO A 183 10.81 4.02 -20.37
C PRO A 183 10.04 2.71 -20.20
N ASN A 184 8.99 2.53 -21.00
CA ASN A 184 8.14 1.34 -20.97
C ASN A 184 7.52 1.05 -19.58
N PHE A 185 7.19 2.08 -18.80
CA PHE A 185 6.62 1.94 -17.45
C PHE A 185 5.39 1.00 -17.38
N TYR A 186 4.66 0.89 -18.47
CA TYR A 186 3.50 0.03 -18.62
C TYR A 186 3.80 -1.48 -18.56
N GLN A 187 5.05 -1.89 -18.75
CA GLN A 187 5.47 -3.29 -18.65
C GLN A 187 5.69 -3.75 -17.21
N PHE A 188 5.64 -2.83 -16.24
CA PHE A 188 5.89 -3.12 -14.84
C PHE A 188 4.58 -3.26 -14.06
N SER A 189 4.49 -4.33 -13.30
CA SER A 189 3.53 -4.50 -12.21
C SER A 189 4.30 -4.53 -10.89
N ILE A 190 3.61 -4.32 -9.77
CA ILE A 190 4.24 -4.45 -8.45
C ILE A 190 4.79 -5.87 -8.26
N ALA A 191 4.05 -6.89 -8.70
CA ALA A 191 4.48 -8.28 -8.67
C ALA A 191 5.79 -8.51 -9.45
N SER A 192 5.88 -8.03 -10.70
CA SER A 192 7.09 -8.24 -11.53
C SER A 192 8.33 -7.49 -11.02
N VAL A 193 8.12 -6.33 -10.39
CA VAL A 193 9.19 -5.57 -9.72
C VAL A 193 9.69 -6.33 -8.49
N LEU A 194 8.79 -6.88 -7.67
CA LEU A 194 9.15 -7.71 -6.52
C LEU A 194 9.91 -8.97 -6.92
N GLU A 195 9.48 -9.65 -7.98
CA GLU A 195 10.19 -10.81 -8.54
C GLU A 195 11.65 -10.49 -8.89
N THR A 196 11.88 -9.31 -9.46
CA THR A 196 13.22 -8.83 -9.76
C THR A 196 13.99 -8.47 -8.49
N MET A 197 13.35 -7.91 -7.47
CA MET A 197 14.00 -7.57 -6.20
C MET A 197 14.46 -8.80 -5.41
N PHE A 198 13.88 -9.99 -5.61
CA PHE A 198 14.37 -11.23 -4.96
C PHE A 198 15.72 -11.73 -5.50
N GLN A 199 16.21 -11.15 -6.61
CA GLN A 199 17.52 -11.49 -7.16
C GLN A 199 18.64 -11.07 -6.20
N ARG A 200 19.75 -11.81 -6.20
CA ARG A 200 20.88 -11.56 -5.31
C ARG A 200 21.42 -10.13 -5.41
N ASP A 201 21.52 -9.63 -6.64
CA ASP A 201 22.05 -8.31 -6.93
C ASP A 201 21.15 -7.62 -7.96
N LEU A 202 20.73 -6.39 -7.68
CA LEU A 202 20.05 -5.54 -8.65
C LEU A 202 21.09 -4.74 -9.44
N SER A 203 20.98 -4.72 -10.77
CA SER A 203 21.89 -3.94 -11.61
C SER A 203 21.76 -2.44 -11.33
N VAL A 204 22.80 -1.66 -11.61
CA VAL A 204 22.80 -0.21 -11.37
C VAL A 204 21.69 0.48 -12.17
N GLU A 205 21.46 0.03 -13.41
CA GLU A 205 20.42 0.56 -14.30
C GLU A 205 19.02 0.31 -13.73
N LYS A 206 18.78 -0.89 -13.17
CA LYS A 206 17.51 -1.20 -12.50
C LYS A 206 17.35 -0.42 -11.20
N LYS A 207 18.41 -0.23 -10.43
CA LYS A 207 18.38 0.60 -9.20
C LYS A 207 17.95 2.03 -9.51
N GLU A 208 18.56 2.64 -10.53
CA GLU A 208 18.21 3.97 -11.01
C GLU A 208 16.77 4.03 -11.52
N LEU A 209 16.38 3.06 -12.36
CA LEU A 209 15.03 2.97 -12.90
C LEU A 209 13.96 2.87 -11.79
N TYR A 210 14.16 1.98 -10.82
CA TYR A 210 13.20 1.75 -9.74
C TYR A 210 13.13 2.92 -8.77
N ALA A 211 14.24 3.68 -8.62
CA ALA A 211 14.24 4.91 -7.84
C ALA A 211 13.31 5.99 -8.43
N HIS A 212 13.01 5.91 -9.73
CA HIS A 212 12.04 6.79 -10.40
C HIS A 212 10.57 6.31 -10.33
N PHE A 213 10.27 5.13 -9.76
CA PHE A 213 8.88 4.66 -9.62
C PHE A 213 8.06 5.49 -8.64
N GLY A 214 8.70 6.25 -7.76
CA GLY A 214 8.02 7.12 -6.81
C GLY A 214 7.68 6.44 -5.49
N ILE A 215 7.36 7.27 -4.50
CA ILE A 215 7.31 6.85 -3.10
C ILE A 215 6.16 5.88 -2.80
N LEU A 216 4.99 6.06 -3.44
CA LEU A 216 3.85 5.17 -3.26
C LEU A 216 4.17 3.75 -3.71
N ASN A 217 4.75 3.58 -4.90
CA ASN A 217 5.16 2.26 -5.39
C ASN A 217 6.20 1.60 -4.48
N LEU A 218 7.22 2.35 -4.00
CA LEU A 218 8.20 1.82 -3.05
C LEU A 218 7.55 1.43 -1.71
N PHE A 219 6.56 2.19 -1.26
CA PHE A 219 5.80 1.89 -0.04
C PHE A 219 4.95 0.62 -0.18
N ILE A 220 4.33 0.41 -1.35
CA ILE A 220 3.62 -0.84 -1.67
C ILE A 220 4.58 -2.03 -1.63
N ILE A 221 5.75 -1.90 -2.23
CA ILE A 221 6.76 -2.97 -2.28
C ILE A 221 7.23 -3.35 -0.87
N VAL A 222 7.57 -2.39 0.00
CA VAL A 222 7.98 -2.73 1.38
C VAL A 222 6.83 -3.34 2.18
N THR A 223 5.60 -2.89 1.95
CA THR A 223 4.40 -3.48 2.57
C THR A 223 4.21 -4.93 2.10
N ALA A 224 4.44 -5.22 0.81
CA ALA A 224 4.42 -6.58 0.29
C ALA A 224 5.49 -7.47 0.94
N LEU A 225 6.70 -6.95 1.20
CA LEU A 225 7.72 -7.69 1.94
C LEU A 225 7.25 -8.04 3.36
N HIS A 226 6.53 -7.14 4.07
CA HIS A 226 5.92 -7.48 5.35
C HIS A 226 4.92 -8.65 5.25
N THR A 227 4.06 -8.64 4.22
CA THR A 227 3.11 -9.75 4.01
C THR A 227 3.82 -11.09 3.76
N LEU A 228 4.94 -11.07 3.04
CA LEU A 228 5.74 -12.25 2.76
C LEU A 228 6.51 -12.73 3.98
N VAL A 229 7.05 -11.82 4.80
CA VAL A 229 7.67 -12.15 6.10
C VAL A 229 6.66 -12.80 7.03
N PHE A 230 5.42 -12.29 7.08
CA PHE A 230 4.34 -12.94 7.83
C PHE A 230 4.10 -14.38 7.32
N GLN A 231 4.09 -14.59 6.00
CA GLN A 231 3.95 -15.93 5.43
C GLN A 231 5.13 -16.84 5.81
N LEU A 232 6.38 -16.35 5.74
CA LEU A 232 7.56 -17.11 6.19
C LEU A 232 7.47 -17.53 7.65
N GLN A 233 7.02 -16.65 8.54
CA GLN A 233 6.86 -16.94 9.96
C GLN A 233 5.88 -18.11 10.21
N ASN A 234 4.84 -18.22 9.38
CA ASN A 234 3.75 -19.17 9.57
C ASN A 234 3.84 -20.40 8.63
N ALA A 235 4.83 -20.44 7.73
CA ALA A 235 5.12 -21.55 6.84
C ALA A 235 6.34 -22.34 7.32
N MET A 236 6.42 -23.62 6.94
CA MET A 236 7.66 -24.41 7.05
C MET A 236 8.61 -24.05 5.90
N ALA A 237 8.96 -22.77 5.79
CA ALA A 237 9.71 -22.23 4.68
C ALA A 237 11.19 -22.68 4.72
N PRO A 238 11.78 -23.03 3.57
CA PRO A 238 13.18 -23.42 3.52
C PRO A 238 14.09 -22.19 3.65
N PRO A 239 15.37 -22.35 4.06
CA PRO A 239 16.31 -21.23 4.22
C PRO A 239 16.45 -20.32 2.99
N GLU A 240 16.33 -20.89 1.79
CA GLU A 240 16.40 -20.15 0.53
C GLU A 240 15.27 -19.11 0.41
N ALA A 241 14.12 -19.35 1.03
CA ALA A 241 13.01 -18.41 1.05
C ALA A 241 13.33 -17.18 1.91
N PHE A 242 14.00 -17.37 3.06
CA PHE A 242 14.51 -16.27 3.88
C PHE A 242 15.54 -15.45 3.11
N GLN A 243 16.51 -16.12 2.47
CA GLN A 243 17.55 -15.45 1.68
C GLN A 243 16.98 -14.58 0.55
N ARG A 244 15.91 -15.05 -0.11
CA ARG A 244 15.23 -14.25 -1.14
C ARG A 244 14.65 -12.96 -0.57
N ILE A 245 13.97 -13.02 0.57
CA ILE A 245 13.41 -11.82 1.21
C ILE A 245 14.53 -10.88 1.68
N GLU A 246 15.63 -11.41 2.22
CA GLU A 246 16.81 -10.60 2.58
C GLU A 246 17.36 -9.84 1.37
N ASN A 247 17.49 -10.51 0.22
CA ASN A 247 17.94 -9.87 -1.01
C ASN A 247 16.97 -8.75 -1.43
N ALA A 248 15.65 -8.98 -1.35
CA ALA A 248 14.66 -7.98 -1.69
C ALA A 248 14.68 -6.77 -0.73
N LEU A 249 14.86 -6.99 0.57
CA LEU A 249 15.04 -5.91 1.54
C LEU A 249 16.31 -5.12 1.26
N LEU A 250 17.42 -5.78 0.90
CA LEU A 250 18.66 -5.10 0.54
C LEU A 250 18.49 -4.26 -0.73
N ASN A 251 17.95 -4.87 -1.80
CA ASN A 251 17.71 -4.18 -3.07
C ASN A 251 16.74 -3.00 -2.91
N TRP A 252 15.68 -3.16 -2.10
CA TRP A 252 14.76 -2.07 -1.78
C TRP A 252 15.48 -0.92 -1.08
N LYS A 253 16.34 -1.22 -0.10
CA LYS A 253 17.14 -0.21 0.62
C LYS A 253 18.06 0.55 -0.33
N GLU A 254 18.74 -0.16 -1.23
CA GLU A 254 19.64 0.46 -2.19
C GLU A 254 18.89 1.39 -3.14
N VAL A 255 17.72 0.98 -3.64
CA VAL A 255 16.84 1.83 -4.45
C VAL A 255 16.40 3.07 -3.67
N TRP A 256 15.96 2.92 -2.42
CA TRP A 256 15.55 4.03 -1.57
C TRP A 256 16.68 5.03 -1.32
N VAL A 257 17.87 4.53 -0.96
CA VAL A 257 19.06 5.37 -0.72
C VAL A 257 19.48 6.09 -2.00
N TYR A 258 19.49 5.40 -3.14
CA TYR A 258 19.80 6.02 -4.43
C TYR A 258 18.83 7.16 -4.74
N ARG A 259 17.52 6.91 -4.53
CA ARG A 259 16.47 7.91 -4.73
C ARG A 259 16.68 9.18 -3.88
N LYS A 260 17.01 9.01 -2.60
CA LYS A 260 17.20 10.13 -1.67
C LYS A 260 18.53 10.86 -1.88
N THR A 261 19.61 10.13 -2.09
CA THR A 261 20.98 10.69 -2.07
C THR A 261 21.52 11.06 -3.45
N VAL A 262 21.22 10.27 -4.48
CA VAL A 262 21.73 10.49 -5.85
C VAL A 262 20.74 11.32 -6.66
N LEU A 263 19.46 10.95 -6.63
CA LEU A 263 18.42 11.67 -7.37
C LEU A 263 17.89 12.90 -6.63
N CYS A 264 18.27 13.08 -5.36
CA CYS A 264 17.89 14.20 -4.51
C CYS A 264 16.37 14.45 -4.47
N TYR A 265 15.56 13.39 -4.58
CA TYR A 265 14.12 13.56 -4.43
C TYR A 265 13.80 13.96 -2.99
N SER A 266 13.24 15.17 -2.83
CA SER A 266 12.60 15.57 -1.59
C SER A 266 11.19 15.01 -1.56
N ASP A 267 10.89 14.15 -0.60
CA ASP A 267 9.51 13.74 -0.29
C ASP A 267 8.91 14.65 0.79
N ASP A 268 9.74 15.49 1.39
CA ASP A 268 9.34 16.58 2.27
C ASP A 268 9.08 17.80 1.37
N MET A 269 7.89 17.88 0.80
CA MET A 269 7.36 19.21 0.48
C MET A 269 7.25 19.93 1.83
N GLU A 270 8.04 21.00 2.02
CA GLU A 270 7.98 21.85 3.22
C GLU A 270 6.51 21.97 3.65
N ASP A 271 6.22 21.62 4.91
CA ASP A 271 4.88 21.63 5.50
C ASP A 271 4.11 22.85 4.99
N THR A 272 3.34 22.64 3.92
CA THR A 272 2.76 23.78 3.23
C THR A 272 1.64 24.20 4.14
N ASN A 273 1.84 25.31 4.85
CA ASN A 273 0.90 25.81 5.86
C ASN A 273 -0.44 26.24 5.24
N SER A 274 -0.54 26.27 3.90
CA SER A 274 -1.80 26.48 3.20
C SER A 274 -2.69 25.25 3.32
N VAL A 275 -3.84 25.42 3.98
CA VAL A 275 -4.91 24.41 4.07
C VAL A 275 -5.33 23.93 2.68
N ALA A 276 -5.33 24.81 1.67
CA ALA A 276 -5.74 24.47 0.31
C ALA A 276 -4.80 23.47 -0.40
N GLU A 277 -3.55 23.34 0.06
CA GLU A 277 -2.53 22.48 -0.55
C GLU A 277 -2.20 21.25 0.30
N MET A 278 -2.84 21.10 1.48
CA MET A 278 -2.56 19.98 2.40
C MET A 278 -2.80 18.61 1.78
N TRP A 279 -3.75 18.50 0.85
CA TRP A 279 -4.06 17.25 0.14
C TRP A 279 -2.93 16.79 -0.80
N LYS A 280 -1.96 17.66 -1.13
CA LYS A 280 -0.81 17.32 -1.97
C LYS A 280 0.37 16.73 -1.19
N ARG A 281 0.28 16.69 0.14
CA ARG A 281 1.33 16.13 0.99
C ARG A 281 1.47 14.63 0.73
N VAL A 282 2.69 14.13 0.81
CA VAL A 282 3.05 12.72 0.58
C VAL A 282 2.34 11.76 1.55
N GLY A 283 1.95 12.25 2.73
CA GLY A 283 1.28 11.42 3.74
C GLY A 283 2.24 10.46 4.44
N PHE A 284 1.73 9.31 4.88
CA PHE A 284 2.47 8.35 5.71
C PHE A 284 3.57 7.59 4.96
N MET A 285 3.54 7.59 3.63
CA MET A 285 4.54 6.91 2.78
C MET A 285 5.93 7.53 2.90
N LYS A 286 6.03 8.76 3.42
CA LYS A 286 7.31 9.41 3.70
C LYS A 286 8.17 8.58 4.67
N ASP A 287 7.51 7.83 5.55
CA ASP A 287 8.12 6.99 6.58
C ASP A 287 8.42 5.57 6.05
N ALA A 288 8.49 5.34 4.73
CA ALA A 288 8.71 4.01 4.16
C ALA A 288 10.00 3.32 4.66
N TYR A 289 11.02 4.11 4.99
CA TYR A 289 12.28 3.59 5.49
C TYR A 289 12.14 2.97 6.88
N GLU A 290 11.30 3.56 7.74
CA GLU A 290 10.95 3.05 9.06
C GLU A 290 10.19 1.73 8.95
N PHE A 291 9.30 1.61 7.95
CA PHE A 291 8.63 0.35 7.64
C PHE A 291 9.62 -0.71 7.12
N TRP A 292 10.62 -0.32 6.34
CA TRP A 292 11.70 -1.23 5.92
C TRP A 292 12.51 -1.73 7.11
N LEU A 293 12.91 -0.83 8.03
CA LEU A 293 13.59 -1.20 9.27
C LEU A 293 12.76 -2.19 10.08
N LEU A 294 11.47 -1.91 10.27
CA LEU A 294 10.58 -2.82 10.99
C LEU A 294 10.51 -4.20 10.31
N CYS A 295 10.48 -4.25 8.98
CA CYS A 295 10.46 -5.52 8.24
C CYS A 295 11.73 -6.35 8.49
N CYS A 296 12.90 -5.70 8.47
CA CYS A 296 14.18 -6.33 8.80
C CYS A 296 14.17 -6.90 10.22
N LEU A 297 13.69 -6.13 11.20
CA LEU A 297 13.59 -6.57 12.60
C LEU A 297 12.69 -7.80 12.78
N VAL A 298 11.54 -7.81 12.09
CA VAL A 298 10.63 -8.96 12.12
C VAL A 298 11.29 -10.16 11.47
N LEU A 299 11.98 -9.99 10.33
CA LEU A 299 12.68 -11.08 9.63
C LEU A 299 13.79 -11.70 10.50
N GLU A 300 14.61 -10.87 11.15
CA GLU A 300 15.65 -11.32 12.09
C GLU A 300 15.07 -12.15 13.24
N ARG A 301 13.92 -11.72 13.78
CA ARG A 301 13.19 -12.42 14.86
C ARG A 301 12.66 -13.79 14.49
N ILE A 302 12.27 -13.99 13.24
CA ILE A 302 11.67 -15.25 12.77
C ILE A 302 12.70 -16.21 12.19
N ARG A 303 13.94 -15.74 11.95
CA ARG A 303 15.01 -16.55 11.39
C ARG A 303 15.27 -17.78 12.29
N PRO A 304 15.34 -19.00 11.72
CA PRO A 304 15.69 -20.18 12.50
C PRO A 304 17.14 -20.10 13.00
N ASN A 305 17.38 -20.46 14.27
CA ASN A 305 18.72 -20.49 14.84
C ASN A 305 19.54 -21.62 14.19
N GLU A 306 20.58 -21.27 13.42
CA GLU A 306 21.48 -22.24 12.77
C GLU A 306 22.34 -23.06 13.75
N HIS A 307 22.30 -22.74 15.05
CA HIS A 307 23.12 -23.39 16.08
C HIS A 307 22.55 -24.71 16.65
N GLU A 308 21.27 -25.04 16.42
CA GLU A 308 20.66 -26.28 16.92
C GLU A 308 20.57 -27.35 15.84
N LYS A 309 21.69 -28.03 15.56
CA LYS A 309 21.84 -29.02 14.48
C LYS A 309 20.98 -30.30 14.59
N CYS A 310 20.15 -30.47 15.62
CA CYS A 310 19.46 -31.74 15.92
C CYS A 310 17.92 -31.68 15.89
N THR A 311 17.34 -30.52 15.58
CA THR A 311 15.88 -30.34 15.46
C THR A 311 15.58 -29.65 14.13
N PRO A 312 14.48 -29.98 13.44
CA PRO A 312 14.06 -29.19 12.28
C PRO A 312 13.95 -27.74 12.74
N ALA A 313 14.67 -26.83 12.08
CA ALA A 313 14.79 -25.45 12.51
C ALA A 313 13.42 -24.77 12.41
N ILE A 314 12.69 -24.69 13.53
CA ILE A 314 11.37 -24.08 13.59
C ILE A 314 11.59 -22.56 13.50
N PRO A 315 10.93 -21.85 12.55
CA PRO A 315 10.97 -20.40 12.51
C PRO A 315 10.57 -19.81 13.87
N GLY A 316 11.28 -18.76 14.28
CA GLY A 316 10.88 -17.95 15.43
C GLY A 316 9.53 -17.27 15.18
N ARG A 317 8.98 -16.62 16.20
CA ARG A 317 7.79 -15.78 16.06
C ARG A 317 8.10 -14.38 16.53
N ALA A 318 7.92 -13.38 15.66
CA ALA A 318 8.03 -11.99 16.04
C ALA A 318 6.87 -11.58 16.95
N PHE A 319 5.66 -12.06 16.63
CA PHE A 319 4.42 -11.77 17.34
C PHE A 319 3.66 -13.05 17.70
N GLN A 320 3.01 -13.05 18.87
CA GLN A 320 2.32 -14.24 19.40
C GLN A 320 0.80 -14.13 19.29
N LYS A 321 0.26 -12.91 19.43
CA LYS A 321 -1.17 -12.66 19.45
C LYS A 321 -1.64 -12.15 18.09
N PHE A 322 -2.80 -12.61 17.67
CA PHE A 322 -3.46 -12.19 16.45
C PHE A 322 -4.57 -11.19 16.79
N ASP A 323 -4.81 -10.25 15.89
CA ASP A 323 -5.94 -9.32 15.91
C ASP A 323 -6.03 -8.40 17.15
N GLN A 324 -4.88 -8.01 17.70
CA GLN A 324 -4.86 -7.02 18.78
C GLN A 324 -5.02 -5.61 18.22
N THR A 325 -5.93 -4.84 18.80
CA THR A 325 -6.25 -3.46 18.41
C THR A 325 -5.30 -2.41 18.99
N ASP A 326 -4.56 -2.74 20.06
CA ASP A 326 -3.71 -1.81 20.82
C ASP A 326 -2.30 -1.61 20.24
N MET A 327 -1.94 -2.35 19.18
CA MET A 327 -0.63 -2.34 18.53
C MET A 327 0.55 -2.57 19.49
N LYS A 328 0.28 -3.15 20.67
CA LYS A 328 1.27 -3.24 21.75
C LYS A 328 2.49 -4.07 21.35
N GLN A 329 2.29 -5.17 20.62
CA GLN A 329 3.37 -6.05 20.20
C GLN A 329 4.40 -5.35 19.30
N VAL A 330 3.94 -4.48 18.39
CA VAL A 330 4.83 -3.68 17.52
C VAL A 330 5.59 -2.65 18.34
N ASN A 331 4.89 -1.92 19.21
CA ASN A 331 5.51 -0.92 20.08
C ASN A 331 6.56 -1.54 21.02
N ASP A 332 6.27 -2.71 21.58
CA ASP A 332 7.19 -3.44 22.47
C ASP A 332 8.41 -3.95 21.69
N LEU A 333 8.25 -4.36 20.42
CA LEU A 333 9.34 -4.76 19.55
C LEU A 333 10.26 -3.57 19.23
N MET A 334 9.70 -2.41 18.87
CA MET A 334 10.47 -1.20 18.56
C MET A 334 11.30 -0.74 19.76
N LYS A 335 10.72 -0.71 20.96
CA LYS A 335 11.42 -0.33 22.19
C LYS A 335 12.61 -1.24 22.53
N GLN A 336 12.48 -2.54 22.27
CA GLN A 336 13.57 -3.49 22.51
C GLN A 336 14.76 -3.21 21.59
N PHE A 337 14.52 -2.72 20.38
CA PHE A 337 15.60 -2.42 19.43
C PHE A 337 16.33 -1.11 19.76
N GLU A 338 15.61 -0.10 20.25
CA GLU A 338 16.23 1.14 20.77
C GLU A 338 17.18 0.83 21.93
N THR A 339 16.82 -0.11 22.82
CA THR A 339 17.69 -0.49 23.93
C THR A 339 18.96 -1.23 23.49
N VAL A 340 18.89 -2.06 22.45
CA VAL A 340 20.06 -2.82 21.93
C VAL A 340 21.07 -1.88 21.25
N THR A 341 20.58 -0.90 20.47
CA THR A 341 21.45 0.08 19.80
C THR A 341 22.09 1.10 20.75
N LEU A 342 21.56 1.27 21.97
CA LEU A 342 22.15 2.12 23.01
C LEU A 342 23.22 1.41 23.85
N THR A 343 23.19 0.08 23.94
CA THR A 343 24.19 -0.71 24.68
C THR A 343 25.47 -0.99 23.90
N ASP A 344 25.46 -0.82 22.58
CA ASP A 344 26.63 -0.98 21.70
C ASP A 344 27.33 0.37 21.37
N ARG A 345 27.18 1.39 22.22
CA ARG A 345 27.90 2.68 22.13
C ARG A 345 28.88 2.91 23.27
#